data_AF-A0A6J4PE66-F1
#
_entry.id   AF-A0A6J4PE66-F1
#
_cell.length_a   1.000
_cell.length_b   1.000
_cell.length_c   1.000
_cell.angle_alpha   90.00
_cell.angle_beta   90.00
_cell.angle_gamma   90.00
#
_symmetry.space_group_name_H-M   'P 1'
#
loop_
_entity.id
_entity.type
_entity.pdbx_description
1 polymer ?
#
loop_
_entity_poly.entity_id
_entity_poly.type
_entity_poly.pdbx_seq_one_letter_code
_entity_poly.pdbx_strand_id
1 'polypeptide(L)' 'MKANVEQLAKIGIFTSLNQTELERLQEHTAIRSYRQGEVVMYEGDRIPEKLYTLLSGSLRVAKTAAAGKETILRT' A
#
# COMPACT_ATOMS: atom_id res chain seq x y z
N MET A 1 -8.15 -11.80 -0.57
CA MET A 1 -9.07 -11.08 -1.48
C MET A 1 -8.25 -10.37 -2.54
N LYS A 2 -8.65 -10.41 -3.81
CA LYS A 2 -8.00 -9.65 -4.90
C LYS A 2 -8.64 -8.26 -5.02
N ALA A 3 -7.92 -7.30 -5.58
CA ALA A 3 -8.52 -6.04 -6.01
C ALA A 3 -9.50 -6.28 -7.17
N ASN A 4 -10.38 -5.33 -7.43
CA ASN A 4 -11.16 -5.26 -8.67
C ASN A 4 -10.55 -4.25 -9.64
N VAL A 5 -11.00 -4.28 -10.90
CA VAL A 5 -10.46 -3.41 -11.95
C VAL A 5 -10.71 -1.93 -11.64
N GLU A 6 -11.87 -1.60 -11.07
CA GLU A 6 -12.22 -0.22 -10.73
C GLU A 6 -11.31 0.38 -9.65
N GLN A 7 -10.82 -0.45 -8.72
CA GLN A 7 -9.83 -0.05 -7.72
C GLN A 7 -8.45 0.17 -8.35
N LEU A 8 -8.04 -0.70 -9.28
CA LEU A 8 -6.75 -0.56 -9.97
C LEU A 8 -6.70 0.66 -10.89
N ALA A 9 -7.79 0.96 -11.58
CA ALA A 9 -7.91 2.14 -12.44
C ALA A 9 -7.75 3.47 -11.68
N LYS A 10 -7.99 3.49 -10.36
CA LYS A 10 -7.80 4.68 -9.51
C LYS A 10 -6.35 4.89 -9.07
N ILE A 11 -5.47 3.91 -9.26
CA ILE A 11 -4.07 4.03 -8.89
C ILE A 11 -3.38 4.83 -9.99
N GLY A 12 -2.83 6.01 -9.63
CA GLY A 12 -2.32 6.97 -10.61
C GLY A 12 -1.29 6.42 -11.60
N ILE A 13 -0.44 5.49 -11.17
CA ILE A 13 0.58 4.88 -12.04
C ILE A 13 0.01 3.87 -13.06
N PHE A 14 -1.26 3.47 -12.92
CA PHE A 14 -1.94 2.54 -13.83
C PHE A 14 -2.90 3.25 -14.80
N THR A 15 -2.90 4.58 -14.84
CA THR A 15 -3.82 5.38 -15.66
C THR A 15 -3.68 5.17 -17.17
N SER A 16 -2.51 4.68 -17.63
CA SER A 16 -2.27 4.35 -19.05
C SER A 16 -2.67 2.92 -19.43
N LEU A 17 -3.08 2.09 -18.47
CA LEU A 17 -3.44 0.70 -18.74
C LEU A 17 -4.88 0.60 -19.23
N ASN A 18 -5.11 -0.24 -20.24
CA ASN A 18 -6.45 -0.58 -20.70
C ASN A 18 -7.09 -1.68 -19.82
N GLN A 19 -8.37 -1.95 -20.07
CA GLN A 19 -9.17 -2.93 -19.32
C GLN A 19 -8.51 -4.31 -19.25
N THR A 20 -8.05 -4.85 -20.38
CA THR A 20 -7.42 -6.18 -20.45
C THR A 20 -6.11 -6.22 -19.67
N GLU A 21 -5.33 -5.15 -19.67
CA GLU A 21 -4.09 -5.04 -18.89
C GLU A 21 -4.37 -4.97 -17.39
N LEU A 22 -5.41 -4.24 -16.99
CA LEU A 22 -5.86 -4.17 -15.60
C LEU A 22 -6.39 -5.52 -15.09
N GLU A 23 -7.13 -6.26 -15.92
CA GLU A 23 -7.60 -7.61 -15.60
C GLU A 23 -6.45 -8.59 -15.39
N ARG A 24 -5.43 -8.55 -16.26
CA ARG A 24 -4.19 -9.33 -16.06
C ARG A 24 -3.50 -8.96 -14.75
N LEU A 25 -3.42 -7.67 -14.43
CA LEU A 25 -2.80 -7.21 -13.20
C LEU A 25 -3.60 -7.65 -11.96
N GLN A 26 -4.93 -7.63 -12.05
CA GLN A 26 -5.86 -8.01 -10.98
C GLN A 26 -5.51 -9.37 -10.40
N GLU A 27 -5.12 -10.33 -11.25
CA GLU A 27 -4.79 -11.68 -10.85
C GLU A 27 -3.62 -11.76 -9.86
N HIS A 28 -2.71 -10.80 -9.89
CA HIS A 28 -1.50 -10.71 -9.08
C HIS A 28 -1.65 -9.83 -7.82
N THR A 29 -2.87 -9.38 -7.52
CA THR A 29 -3.12 -8.48 -6.39
C THR A 29 -3.52 -9.20 -5.12
N ALA A 30 -3.21 -8.58 -3.98
CA ALA A 30 -3.66 -9.03 -2.67
C ALA A 30 -4.09 -7.83 -1.82
N ILE A 31 -5.36 -7.84 -1.39
CA ILE A 31 -5.89 -6.88 -0.41
C ILE A 31 -5.58 -7.39 0.99
N ARG A 32 -5.04 -6.49 1.81
CA ARG A 32 -4.88 -6.65 3.26
C ARG A 32 -5.63 -5.54 3.97
N SER A 33 -6.31 -5.90 5.05
CA SER A 33 -7.04 -4.99 5.91
C SER A 33 -6.34 -4.93 7.27
N TYR A 34 -6.31 -3.73 7.84
CA TYR A 34 -5.69 -3.46 9.14
C TYR A 34 -6.69 -2.72 10.02
N ARG A 35 -6.68 -3.01 11.30
CA ARG A 35 -7.42 -2.27 12.32
C ARG A 35 -6.64 -1.03 12.75
N GLN A 36 -7.34 -0.08 13.35
CA GLN A 36 -6.70 1.10 13.92
C GLN A 36 -5.63 0.68 14.94
N GLY A 37 -4.43 1.23 14.79
CA GLY A 37 -3.28 0.92 15.65
C GLY A 37 -2.43 -0.27 15.19
N GLU A 38 -2.86 -1.03 14.19
CA GLU A 38 -2.01 -2.08 13.61
C GLU A 38 -0.92 -1.48 12.73
N VAL A 39 0.28 -2.06 12.82
CA VAL A 39 1.45 -1.64 12.05
C VAL A 39 1.47 -2.40 10.71
N VAL A 40 1.53 -1.65 9.61
CA VAL A 40 1.59 -2.23 8.25
C VAL A 40 3.00 -2.74 7.92
N MET A 41 4.03 -1.99 8.30
CA MET A 41 5.46 -2.34 8.14
C MET A 41 6.28 -1.66 9.23
N TYR A 42 7.38 -2.29 9.65
CA TYR A 42 8.37 -1.69 10.54
C TYR A 42 9.56 -1.11 9.76
N GLU A 43 10.22 -0.12 10.36
CA GLU A 43 11.48 0.40 9.83
C GLU A 43 12.55 -0.71 9.83
N GLY A 44 13.21 -0.90 8.68
CA GLY A 44 14.20 -1.95 8.51
C GLY A 44 13.64 -3.29 8.04
N ASP A 45 12.31 -3.44 7.93
CA ASP A 45 11.71 -4.63 7.32
C ASP A 45 12.21 -4.81 5.89
N ARG A 46 12.49 -6.06 5.52
CA ARG A 46 12.80 -6.40 4.13
C ARG A 46 11.57 -6.15 3.28
N ILE A 47 11.64 -5.15 2.41
CA ILE A 47 10.55 -4.81 1.50
C ILE A 47 10.57 -5.81 0.33
N PRO A 48 9.46 -6.53 0.07
CA PRO A 48 9.36 -7.39 -1.11
C PRO A 48 9.35 -6.55 -2.39
N GLU A 49 9.76 -7.14 -3.51
CA GLU A 49 9.69 -6.54 -4.85
C GLU A 49 8.24 -6.47 -5.36
N LYS A 50 7.42 -5.63 -4.72
CA LYS A 50 6.02 -5.41 -5.08
C LYS A 50 5.60 -3.98 -4.76
N LEU A 51 4.56 -3.53 -5.46
CA LEU A 51 3.93 -2.25 -5.20
C LEU A 51 2.94 -2.35 -4.04
N TYR A 52 2.98 -1.36 -3.16
CA TYR A 52 1.96 -1.15 -2.13
C TYR A 52 1.10 0.05 -2.48
N THR A 53 -0.20 -0.08 -2.28
CA THR A 53 -1.18 1.00 -2.50
C THR A 53 -2.16 1.03 -1.33
N LEU A 54 -2.57 2.23 -0.92
CA LEU A 54 -3.58 2.41 0.11
C LEU A 54 -4.94 2.57 -0.57
N LEU A 55 -5.80 1.55 -0.47
CA LEU A 55 -7.13 1.58 -1.08
C LEU A 55 -8.10 2.51 -0.32
N SER A 56 -8.00 2.53 1.03
CA SER A 56 -8.89 3.31 1.89
C SER A 56 -8.28 3.50 3.27
N GLY A 57 -8.67 4.58 3.95
CA GLY A 57 -8.18 4.94 5.28
C GLY A 57 -7.01 5.91 5.22
N SER A 58 -6.25 6.00 6.31
CA SER A 58 -5.05 6.83 6.41
C SER A 58 -3.92 6.03 7.06
N LEU A 59 -2.68 6.41 6.72
CA LEU A 59 -1.48 5.82 7.29
C LEU A 59 -0.59 6.92 7.83
N ARG A 60 -0.16 6.77 9.06
CA ARG A 60 0.93 7.58 9.61
C ARG A 60 2.25 6.92 9.25
N VAL A 61 3.12 7.68 8.59
CA VAL A 61 4.51 7.26 8.36
C VAL A 61 5.37 7.95 9.41
N ALA A 62 6.05 7.17 10.24
CA ALA A 62 6.93 7.67 11.29
C ALA A 62 8.30 6.99 11.19
N LYS A 63 9.32 7.68 11.69
CA LYS A 63 10.68 7.15 11.86
C LYS A 63 11.02 7.11 13.34
N THR A 64 11.65 6.04 13.80
CA THR A 64 12.06 5.93 15.20
C THR A 64 13.56 6.21 15.33
N ALA A 65 13.92 7.25 16.07
CA ALA A 65 15.33 7.54 16.36
C ALA A 65 15.92 6.47 17.27
N ALA A 66 17.26 6.32 17.27
CA ALA A 66 17.96 5.36 18.12
C ALA A 66 17.66 5.50 19.62
N ALA A 67 17.26 6.70 20.06
CA ALA A 67 16.83 6.99 21.44
C ALA A 67 15.35 6.67 21.73
N GLY A 68 14.63 6.01 20.80
CA GLY A 68 13.21 5.65 20.95
C GLY A 68 12.21 6.76 20.61
N LYS A 69 12.67 7.95 20.21
CA LYS A 69 11.80 9.07 19.84
C LYS A 69 11.24 8.88 18.43
N GLU A 70 9.92 8.88 18.30
CA GLU A 70 9.24 8.87 17.00
C GLU A 70 9.18 10.27 16.37
N THR A 71 9.43 10.35 15.07
CA THR A 71 9.24 11.55 14.25
C THR A 71 8.24 11.23 13.14
N ILE A 72 7.14 11.97 13.08
CA ILE A 72 6.12 11.81 12.04
C ILE A 72 6.64 12.43 10.75
N LEU A 73 6.69 11.64 9.68
CA LEU A 73 7.10 12.08 8.35
C LEU A 73 5.91 12.51 7.51
N ARG A 74 4.80 11.75 7.55
CA ARG A 74 3.55 12.00 6.82
C ARG A 74 2.33 11.42 7.55
N THR A 75 1.15 11.98 7.28
CA THR A 75 -0.16 11.53 7.77
C THR A 75 -1.18 11.54 6.66
#